data_AF-A0A519CX12-F1
#
_entry.id   AF-A0A519CX12-F1
#
_cell.length_a   1.000
_cell.length_b   1.000
_cell.length_c   1.000
_cell.angle_alpha   90.00
_cell.angle_beta   90.00
_cell.angle_gamma   90.00
#
_symmetry.space_group_name_H-M   'P 1'
#
loop_
_entity.id
_entity.type
_entity.pdbx_description
1 polymer ?
#
loop_
_entity_poly.entity_id
_entity_poly.type
_entity_poly.pdbx_seq_one_letter_code
_entity_poly.pdbx_strand_id
1 'polypeptide(L)'
;MSHSEPTINNYERERIILQCIRDNPHLHHNGLLKIIVPEYMAKTTFEKTRNSLVEKEIIFVERKRNMKFYVLTPNYKEKSQQRLEQNTNKTYHDLKLKIKRLDADYPHKDIDDKILITNMLLTSLLQTDNGFTILDSIKNPKKTLYRDEHLMIQQLIFQLFKIIKTDVDYELLFPTIVSYHLGNLPQYTPDV
;
A
#
# COMPACT_ATOMS: atom_id res chain seq x y z
N MET A 1 35.54 5.33 10.00
CA MET A 1 35.09 4.16 9.22
C MET A 1 33.61 4.34 8.96
N SER A 2 33.23 4.58 7.70
CA SER A 2 31.84 4.79 7.31
C SER A 2 31.08 3.47 7.45
N HIS A 3 30.20 3.38 8.45
CA HIS A 3 29.17 2.36 8.47
C HIS A 3 28.20 2.67 7.33
N SER A 4 28.51 2.19 6.12
CA SER A 4 27.53 2.08 5.06
C SER A 4 26.40 1.20 5.60
N GLU A 5 25.26 1.81 5.91
CA GLU A 5 24.03 1.07 6.20
C GLU A 5 23.83 0.06 5.08
N PRO A 6 23.49 -1.21 5.37
CA PRO A 6 23.15 -2.14 4.32
C PRO A 6 21.94 -1.57 3.58
N THR A 7 22.09 -1.37 2.26
CA THR A 7 21.10 -0.96 1.27
C THR A 7 19.97 -2.00 1.08
N ILE A 8 19.65 -2.73 2.13
CA ILE A 8 18.59 -3.73 2.15
C ILE A 8 17.27 -2.97 2.27
N ASN A 9 16.46 -3.03 1.20
CA ASN A 9 15.11 -2.49 1.17
C ASN A 9 14.27 -3.13 2.31
N ASN A 10 13.32 -2.39 2.88
CA ASN A 10 12.45 -2.85 3.96
C ASN A 10 11.79 -4.21 3.65
N TYR A 11 11.41 -4.46 2.40
CA TYR A 11 10.83 -5.75 1.98
C TYR A 11 11.80 -6.93 2.11
N GLU A 12 13.09 -6.69 1.90
CA GLU A 12 14.10 -7.72 2.06
C GLU A 12 14.34 -8.03 3.55
N ARG A 13 14.28 -7.01 4.41
CA ARG A 13 14.33 -7.21 5.88
C ARG A 13 13.13 -8.03 6.35
N GLU A 14 11.94 -7.75 5.84
CA GLU A 14 10.73 -8.55 6.11
C GLU A 14 10.90 -10.00 5.68
N ARG A 15 11.38 -10.24 4.44
CA ARG A 15 11.68 -11.57 3.92
C ARG A 15 12.63 -12.34 4.84
N ILE A 16 13.73 -11.72 5.27
CA ILE A 16 14.75 -12.34 6.13
C ILE A 16 14.12 -12.80 7.46
N ILE A 17 13.33 -11.93 8.12
CA ILE A 17 12.67 -12.28 9.38
C ILE A 17 11.69 -13.44 9.18
N LEU A 18 10.88 -13.40 8.11
CA LEU A 18 9.92 -14.46 7.81
C LEU A 18 10.60 -15.81 7.55
N GLN A 19 11.71 -15.79 6.81
CA GLN A 19 12.50 -16.99 6.54
C GLN A 19 13.09 -17.56 7.84
N CYS A 20 13.67 -16.72 8.70
CA CYS A 20 14.22 -17.15 9.99
C CYS A 20 13.15 -17.77 10.90
N ILE A 21 11.95 -17.19 10.94
CA ILE A 21 10.81 -17.73 11.70
C ILE A 21 10.41 -19.10 11.15
N ARG A 22 10.32 -19.24 9.82
CA ARG A 22 9.94 -20.48 9.15
C ARG A 22 10.95 -21.60 9.41
N ASP A 23 12.24 -21.29 9.34
CA ASP A 23 13.32 -22.28 9.49
C ASP A 23 13.55 -22.66 10.96
N ASN A 24 13.17 -21.79 11.89
CA ASN A 24 13.41 -21.95 13.32
C ASN A 24 12.14 -21.80 14.19
N PRO A 25 11.08 -22.61 13.97
CA PRO A 25 9.77 -22.42 14.61
C PRO A 25 9.80 -22.61 16.14
N HIS A 26 10.83 -23.29 16.65
CA HIS A 26 11.03 -23.55 18.07
C HIS A 26 11.82 -22.45 18.79
N LEU A 27 12.36 -21.45 18.07
CA LEU A 27 13.10 -20.37 18.67
C LEU A 27 12.17 -19.26 19.16
N HIS A 28 12.38 -18.90 20.41
CA HIS A 28 11.81 -17.69 20.99
C HIS A 28 12.58 -16.44 20.54
N HIS A 29 12.02 -15.27 20.82
CA HIS A 29 12.54 -13.95 20.40
C HIS A 29 14.07 -13.79 20.52
N ASN A 30 14.67 -14.15 21.65
CA ASN A 30 16.12 -13.97 21.84
C ASN A 30 16.96 -14.92 20.96
N GLY A 31 16.43 -16.11 20.62
CA GLY A 31 17.08 -17.02 19.69
C GLY A 31 17.09 -16.46 18.27
N LEU A 32 15.95 -15.95 17.80
CA LEU A 32 15.86 -15.28 16.50
C LEU A 32 16.73 -14.02 16.44
N LEU A 33 16.76 -13.25 17.53
CA LEU A 33 17.58 -12.04 17.63
C LEU A 33 19.07 -12.36 17.49
N LYS A 34 19.56 -13.48 18.03
CA LYS A 34 20.96 -13.92 17.87
C LYS A 34 21.32 -14.32 16.44
N ILE A 35 20.35 -14.83 15.66
CA ILE A 35 20.57 -15.23 14.27
C ILE A 35 20.55 -13.99 13.35
N ILE A 36 19.61 -13.09 13.61
CA ILE A 36 19.32 -11.97 12.71
C ILE A 36 20.25 -10.78 12.98
N VAL A 37 20.62 -10.55 14.24
CA VAL A 37 21.38 -9.40 14.71
C VAL A 37 22.77 -9.84 15.18
N PRO A 38 23.85 -9.17 14.75
CA PRO A 38 23.88 -8.00 13.86
C PRO A 38 23.90 -8.34 12.36
N GLU A 39 23.96 -9.63 12.00
CA GLU A 39 24.27 -10.12 10.65
C GLU A 39 23.48 -9.42 9.53
N TYR A 40 22.16 -9.32 9.67
CA TYR A 40 21.30 -8.76 8.62
C TYR A 40 20.80 -7.35 8.92
N MET A 41 20.70 -6.99 10.21
CA MET A 41 20.18 -5.70 10.64
C MET A 41 20.50 -5.41 12.11
N ALA A 42 20.46 -4.13 12.48
CA ALA A 42 20.54 -3.70 13.87
C ALA A 42 19.30 -4.14 14.68
N LYS A 43 19.46 -4.26 16.00
CA LYS A 43 18.39 -4.70 16.92
C LYS A 43 17.11 -3.85 16.80
N THR A 44 17.24 -2.53 16.79
CA THR A 44 16.10 -1.61 16.68
C THR A 44 15.36 -1.77 15.36
N THR A 45 16.10 -2.01 14.26
CA THR A 45 15.54 -2.30 12.94
C THR A 45 14.78 -3.61 12.93
N PHE A 46 15.37 -4.69 13.48
CA PHE A 46 14.68 -5.98 13.65
C PHE A 46 13.36 -5.81 14.41
N GLU A 47 13.37 -5.09 15.53
CA GLU A 47 12.18 -4.87 16.35
C GLU A 47 11.07 -4.10 15.61
N LYS A 48 11.44 -3.07 14.83
CA LYS A 48 10.50 -2.30 14.00
C LYS A 48 9.93 -3.17 12.88
N THR A 49 10.77 -3.87 12.12
CA THR A 49 10.32 -4.75 11.03
C THR A 49 9.44 -5.88 11.55
N ARG A 50 9.81 -6.51 12.67
CA ARG A 50 8.99 -7.52 13.36
C ARG A 50 7.64 -6.97 13.81
N ASN A 51 7.59 -5.74 14.35
CA ASN A 51 6.31 -5.11 14.70
C ASN A 51 5.44 -4.88 13.46
N SER A 52 6.03 -4.40 12.35
CA SER A 52 5.31 -4.22 11.09
C SER A 52 4.73 -5.54 10.56
N LEU A 53 5.46 -6.65 10.66
CA LEU A 53 4.93 -7.97 10.27
C LEU A 53 3.75 -8.42 11.15
N VAL A 54 3.74 -8.06 12.44
CA VAL A 54 2.61 -8.31 13.35
C VAL A 54 1.42 -7.41 13.01
N GLU A 55 1.65 -6.13 12.75
CA GLU A 55 0.62 -5.15 12.37
C GLU A 55 -0.04 -5.50 11.03
N LYS A 56 0.74 -5.98 10.07
CA LYS A 56 0.27 -6.55 8.79
C LYS A 56 -0.36 -7.94 8.94
N GLU A 57 -0.32 -8.49 10.16
CA GLU A 57 -0.79 -9.81 10.53
C GLU A 57 -0.22 -10.95 9.66
N ILE A 58 0.99 -10.77 9.17
CA ILE A 58 1.75 -11.81 8.47
C ILE A 58 2.24 -12.85 9.49
N ILE A 59 2.56 -12.39 10.70
CA ILE A 59 2.90 -13.23 11.85
C ILE A 59 2.04 -12.84 13.05
N PHE A 60 1.90 -13.77 13.99
CA PHE A 60 1.33 -13.49 15.32
C PHE A 60 2.30 -13.92 16.41
N VAL A 61 2.07 -13.41 17.62
CA VAL A 61 2.93 -13.65 18.79
C VAL A 61 2.27 -14.65 19.72
N GLU A 62 2.85 -15.84 19.84
CA GLU A 62 2.49 -16.78 20.88
C GLU A 62 3.32 -16.52 22.14
N ARG A 63 2.65 -16.50 23.30
CA ARG A 63 3.31 -16.41 24.60
C ARG A 63 3.26 -17.76 25.29
N LYS A 64 4.42 -18.31 25.63
CA LYS A 64 4.56 -19.48 26.50
C LYS A 64 5.38 -19.06 27.71
N ARG A 65 4.73 -18.98 28.88
CA ARG A 65 5.30 -18.33 30.08
C ARG A 65 5.75 -16.90 29.73
N ASN A 66 6.99 -16.54 30.04
CA ASN A 66 7.57 -15.21 29.75
C ASN A 66 8.25 -15.13 28.36
N MET A 67 8.17 -16.18 27.55
CA MET A 67 8.83 -16.26 26.24
C MET A 67 7.85 -15.93 25.10
N LYS A 68 8.33 -15.16 24.12
CA LYS A 68 7.59 -14.80 22.90
C LYS A 68 8.10 -15.66 21.74
N PHE A 69 7.18 -16.31 21.04
CA PHE A 69 7.42 -17.05 19.81
C PHE A 69 6.65 -16.35 18.68
N TYR A 70 7.24 -16.33 17.49
CA TYR A 70 6.59 -15.75 16.31
C TYR A 70 6.21 -16.89 15.38
N VAL A 71 4.98 -16.86 14.90
CA VAL A 71 4.44 -17.92 14.05
C VAL A 71 3.77 -17.26 12.84
N LEU A 72 3.92 -17.87 11.67
CA LEU A 72 3.24 -17.43 10.44
C LEU A 72 1.73 -17.57 10.61
N THR A 73 0.97 -16.57 10.17
CA THR A 73 -0.49 -16.59 10.28
C THR A 73 -1.09 -17.76 9.47
N PRO A 74 -1.90 -18.64 10.10
CA PRO A 74 -2.57 -19.72 9.37
C PRO A 74 -3.59 -19.17 8.39
N ASN A 75 -3.67 -19.80 7.21
CA ASN A 75 -4.54 -19.38 6.10
C ASN A 75 -4.33 -17.91 5.71
N TYR A 76 -3.07 -17.44 5.76
CA TYR A 76 -2.73 -16.06 5.46
C TYR A 76 -3.19 -15.68 4.05
N LYS A 77 -3.03 -16.58 3.07
CA LYS A 77 -3.44 -16.34 1.69
C LYS A 77 -4.92 -15.98 1.58
N GLU A 78 -5.80 -16.76 2.18
CA GLU A 78 -7.24 -16.56 2.14
C GLU A 78 -7.62 -15.28 2.91
N LYS A 79 -7.04 -15.08 4.11
CA LYS A 79 -7.28 -13.90 4.94
C LYS A 79 -6.80 -12.61 4.27
N SER A 80 -5.62 -12.64 3.64
CA SER A 80 -5.05 -11.48 2.96
C SER A 80 -5.89 -11.08 1.75
N GLN A 81 -6.37 -12.06 0.97
CA GLN A 81 -7.29 -11.80 -0.15
C GLN A 81 -8.63 -11.23 0.33
N GLN A 82 -9.22 -11.81 1.38
CA GLN A 82 -10.48 -11.32 1.94
C GLN A 82 -10.34 -9.87 2.45
N ARG A 83 -9.22 -9.55 3.12
CA ARG A 83 -8.93 -8.19 3.58
C ARG A 83 -8.72 -7.21 2.45
N LEU A 84 -7.96 -7.62 1.43
CA LEU A 84 -7.76 -6.80 0.23
C LEU A 84 -9.11 -6.47 -0.39
N GLU A 85 -10.00 -7.45 -0.55
CA GLU A 85 -11.35 -7.26 -1.06
C GLU A 85 -12.20 -6.33 -0.18
N GLN A 86 -12.22 -6.55 1.14
CA GLN A 86 -12.98 -5.70 2.07
C GLN A 86 -12.49 -4.25 2.04
N ASN A 87 -11.18 -4.04 2.09
CA ASN A 87 -10.58 -2.70 2.08
C ASN A 87 -10.81 -2.01 0.74
N THR A 88 -10.62 -2.72 -0.38
CA THR A 88 -10.83 -2.17 -1.73
C THR A 88 -12.29 -1.74 -1.91
N ASN A 89 -13.25 -2.60 -1.53
CA ASN A 89 -14.67 -2.27 -1.62
C ASN A 89 -15.06 -1.08 -0.71
N LYS A 90 -14.55 -1.05 0.53
CA LYS A 90 -14.83 0.05 1.46
C LYS A 90 -14.32 1.38 0.92
N THR A 91 -13.08 1.40 0.45
CA THR A 91 -12.46 2.58 -0.15
C THR A 91 -13.20 3.00 -1.42
N TYR A 92 -13.57 2.06 -2.29
CA TYR A 92 -14.38 2.33 -3.49
C TYR A 92 -15.68 3.07 -3.16
N HIS A 93 -16.45 2.59 -2.17
CA HIS A 93 -17.70 3.24 -1.78
C HIS A 93 -17.47 4.63 -1.14
N ASP A 94 -16.43 4.78 -0.34
CA ASP A 94 -16.05 6.07 0.26
C ASP A 94 -15.63 7.10 -0.81
N LEU A 95 -14.84 6.68 -1.81
CA LEU A 95 -14.40 7.55 -2.90
C LEU A 95 -15.56 8.08 -3.74
N LYS A 96 -16.57 7.25 -4.01
CA LYS A 96 -17.80 7.69 -4.69
C LYS A 96 -18.48 8.86 -3.96
N LEU A 97 -18.56 8.78 -2.63
CA LEU A 97 -19.16 9.83 -1.82
C LEU A 97 -18.29 11.09 -1.78
N LYS A 98 -16.96 10.92 -1.65
CA LYS A 98 -16.00 12.04 -1.62
C LYS A 98 -16.02 12.83 -2.92
N ILE A 99 -15.98 12.17 -4.07
CA ILE A 99 -15.97 12.84 -5.39
C ILE A 99 -17.30 13.54 -5.65
N LYS A 100 -18.42 12.93 -5.24
CA LYS A 100 -19.74 13.58 -5.35
C LYS A 100 -19.82 14.89 -4.56
N ARG A 101 -19.17 14.98 -3.40
CA ARG A 101 -19.12 16.21 -2.58
C ARG A 101 -18.12 17.23 -3.11
N LEU A 102 -17.05 16.74 -3.76
CA LEU A 102 -15.96 17.57 -4.24
C LEU A 102 -16.44 18.70 -5.16
N ASP A 103 -17.38 18.44 -6.07
CA ASP A 103 -17.88 19.45 -7.03
C ASP A 103 -18.43 20.72 -6.34
N ALA A 104 -19.06 20.56 -5.18
CA ALA A 104 -19.57 21.69 -4.40
C ALA A 104 -18.48 22.36 -3.54
N ASP A 105 -17.56 21.58 -2.97
CA ASP A 105 -16.57 22.06 -2.01
C ASP A 105 -15.31 22.63 -2.68
N TYR A 106 -14.96 22.17 -3.89
CA TYR A 106 -13.71 22.48 -4.58
C TYR A 106 -13.52 23.96 -4.90
N PRO A 107 -14.53 24.70 -5.43
CA PRO A 107 -14.36 26.11 -5.78
C PRO A 107 -14.08 27.03 -4.58
N HIS A 108 -14.38 26.57 -3.36
CA HIS A 108 -14.23 27.34 -2.13
C HIS A 108 -12.89 27.10 -1.42
N LYS A 109 -12.02 26.26 -1.98
CA LYS A 109 -10.71 25.94 -1.42
C LYS A 109 -9.62 26.83 -1.99
N ASP A 110 -8.55 27.04 -1.22
CA ASP A 110 -7.33 27.61 -1.77
C ASP A 110 -6.60 26.58 -2.66
N ILE A 111 -5.59 27.06 -3.37
CA ILE A 111 -4.87 26.28 -4.37
C ILE A 111 -4.10 25.09 -3.76
N ASP A 112 -3.51 25.27 -2.57
CA ASP A 112 -2.73 24.21 -1.93
C ASP A 112 -3.65 23.08 -1.46
N ASP A 113 -4.81 23.44 -0.89
CA ASP A 113 -5.87 22.51 -0.51
C ASP A 113 -6.43 21.77 -1.73
N LYS A 114 -6.65 22.46 -2.85
CA LYS A 114 -7.09 21.86 -4.12
C LYS A 114 -6.08 20.84 -4.65
N ILE A 115 -4.78 21.17 -4.62
CA ILE A 115 -3.70 20.25 -5.02
C ILE A 115 -3.68 19.03 -4.11
N LEU A 116 -3.71 19.24 -2.80
CA LEU A 116 -3.65 18.18 -1.80
C LEU A 116 -4.84 17.21 -1.95
N ILE A 117 -6.07 17.72 -1.97
CA ILE A 117 -7.26 16.87 -2.06
C ILE A 117 -7.34 16.11 -3.38
N THR A 118 -6.98 16.75 -4.49
CA THR A 118 -6.97 16.10 -5.80
C THR A 118 -5.95 14.97 -5.86
N ASN A 119 -4.71 15.21 -5.43
CA ASN A 119 -3.67 14.18 -5.42
C ASN A 119 -4.06 13.01 -4.51
N MET A 120 -4.59 13.28 -3.31
CA MET A 120 -5.09 12.24 -2.41
C MET A 120 -6.19 11.39 -3.05
N LEU A 121 -7.17 12.03 -3.70
CA LEU A 121 -8.29 11.34 -4.34
C LEU A 121 -7.84 10.54 -5.57
N LEU A 122 -7.00 11.12 -6.43
CA LEU A 122 -6.48 10.44 -7.62
C LEU A 122 -5.61 9.24 -7.23
N THR A 123 -4.70 9.39 -6.26
CA THR A 123 -3.92 8.26 -5.71
C THR A 123 -4.86 7.17 -5.18
N SER A 124 -5.88 7.54 -4.41
CA SER A 124 -6.80 6.57 -3.84
C SER A 124 -7.63 5.84 -4.90
N LEU A 125 -8.07 6.54 -5.96
CA LEU A 125 -8.77 5.93 -7.10
C LEU A 125 -7.88 4.90 -7.80
N LEU A 126 -6.64 5.27 -8.15
CA LEU A 126 -5.69 4.38 -8.82
C LEU A 126 -5.31 3.17 -7.95
N GLN A 127 -5.09 3.38 -6.65
CA GLN A 127 -4.80 2.30 -5.72
C GLN A 127 -5.99 1.35 -5.53
N THR A 128 -7.22 1.88 -5.54
CA THR A 128 -8.44 1.06 -5.46
C THR A 128 -8.61 0.23 -6.73
N ASP A 129 -8.35 0.82 -7.91
CA ASP A 129 -8.39 0.11 -9.19
C ASP A 129 -7.38 -1.05 -9.21
N ASN A 130 -6.14 -0.77 -8.79
CA ASN A 130 -5.10 -1.77 -8.62
C ASN A 130 -5.53 -2.90 -7.67
N GLY A 131 -6.23 -2.57 -6.57
CA GLY A 131 -6.80 -3.55 -5.66
C GLY A 131 -7.73 -4.53 -6.36
N PHE A 132 -8.66 -4.04 -7.16
CA PHE A 132 -9.56 -4.87 -7.97
C PHE A 132 -8.80 -5.68 -9.04
N THR A 133 -7.82 -5.08 -9.72
CA THR A 133 -6.99 -5.79 -10.71
C THR A 133 -6.22 -6.95 -10.08
N ILE A 134 -5.66 -6.75 -8.88
CA ILE A 134 -4.97 -7.81 -8.12
C ILE A 134 -5.97 -8.91 -7.73
N LEU A 135 -7.16 -8.55 -7.25
CA LEU A 135 -8.20 -9.52 -6.88
C LEU A 135 -8.67 -10.34 -8.08
N ASP A 136 -8.90 -9.71 -9.23
CA ASP A 136 -9.24 -10.38 -10.49
C ASP A 136 -8.13 -11.37 -10.88
N SER A 137 -6.88 -10.92 -10.84
CA SER A 137 -5.71 -11.74 -11.21
C SER A 137 -5.54 -12.96 -10.29
N ILE A 138 -5.77 -12.78 -8.99
CA ILE A 138 -5.61 -13.86 -7.99
C ILE A 138 -6.78 -14.83 -8.00
N LYS A 139 -8.02 -14.35 -8.18
CA LYS A 139 -9.23 -15.19 -8.13
C LYS A 139 -9.52 -15.88 -9.46
N ASN A 140 -9.45 -15.15 -10.56
CA ASN A 140 -9.66 -15.71 -11.90
C ASN A 140 -9.03 -14.82 -12.99
N PRO A 141 -7.80 -15.13 -13.45
CA PRO A 141 -7.11 -14.29 -14.44
C PRO A 141 -7.79 -14.26 -15.82
N LYS A 142 -8.76 -15.14 -16.08
CA LYS A 142 -9.51 -15.19 -17.34
C LYS A 142 -10.81 -14.39 -17.31
N LYS A 143 -11.19 -13.82 -16.17
CA LYS A 143 -12.44 -13.07 -16.01
C LYS A 143 -12.22 -11.84 -15.13
N THR A 144 -12.65 -10.69 -15.63
CA THR A 144 -12.76 -9.46 -14.84
C THR A 144 -14.01 -9.56 -13.96
N LEU A 145 -13.85 -9.91 -12.69
CA LEU A 145 -14.94 -10.03 -11.72
C LEU A 145 -15.47 -8.66 -11.32
N TYR A 146 -14.60 -7.65 -11.24
CA TYR A 146 -14.92 -6.28 -10.81
C TYR A 146 -15.06 -5.29 -11.98
N ARG A 147 -15.63 -5.75 -13.11
CA ARG A 147 -15.70 -4.95 -14.34
C ARG A 147 -16.45 -3.62 -14.15
N ASP A 148 -17.56 -3.66 -13.42
CA ASP A 148 -18.40 -2.48 -13.21
C ASP A 148 -17.71 -1.48 -12.28
N GLU A 149 -16.97 -1.97 -11.29
CA GLU A 149 -16.15 -1.17 -10.39
C GLU A 149 -15.00 -0.49 -11.14
N HIS A 150 -14.29 -1.20 -12.01
CA HIS A 150 -13.25 -0.62 -12.88
C HIS A 150 -13.81 0.51 -13.75
N LEU A 151 -14.96 0.27 -14.41
CA LEU A 151 -15.62 1.29 -15.23
C LEU A 151 -16.06 2.50 -14.38
N MET A 152 -16.59 2.25 -13.18
CA MET A 152 -16.98 3.33 -12.27
C MET A 152 -15.76 4.14 -11.81
N ILE A 153 -14.64 3.50 -11.47
CA ILE A 153 -13.41 4.22 -11.11
C ILE A 153 -12.93 5.09 -12.26
N GLN A 154 -12.96 4.59 -13.50
CA GLN A 154 -12.65 5.41 -14.67
C GLN A 154 -13.57 6.63 -14.79
N GLN A 155 -14.88 6.48 -14.54
CA GLN A 155 -15.84 7.59 -14.54
C GLN A 155 -15.57 8.59 -13.41
N LEU A 156 -15.18 8.12 -12.22
CA LEU A 156 -14.81 8.95 -11.08
C LEU A 156 -13.52 9.76 -11.35
N ILE A 157 -12.51 9.13 -11.97
CA ILE A 157 -11.29 9.83 -12.42
C ILE A 157 -11.65 10.90 -13.44
N PHE A 158 -12.52 10.59 -14.41
CA PHE A 158 -13.00 11.58 -15.37
C PHE A 158 -13.72 12.76 -14.68
N GLN A 159 -14.59 12.48 -13.69
CA GLN A 159 -15.26 13.53 -12.92
C GLN A 159 -14.26 14.41 -12.17
N LEU A 160 -13.23 13.83 -11.56
CA LEU A 160 -12.18 14.58 -10.88
C LEU A 160 -11.46 15.52 -11.86
N PHE A 161 -11.06 15.04 -13.04
CA PHE A 161 -10.44 15.88 -14.08
C PHE A 161 -11.38 16.93 -14.66
N LYS A 162 -12.68 16.64 -14.72
CA LYS A 162 -13.68 17.63 -15.12
C LYS A 162 -13.73 18.80 -14.12
N ILE A 163 -13.75 18.52 -12.81
CA ILE A 163 -13.75 19.54 -11.75
C ILE A 163 -12.51 20.43 -11.87
N ILE A 164 -11.32 19.81 -11.99
CA ILE A 164 -10.04 20.54 -12.13
C ILE A 164 -10.07 21.43 -13.38
N LYS A 165 -10.56 20.89 -14.51
CA LYS A 165 -10.60 21.61 -15.79
C LYS A 165 -11.51 22.84 -15.78
N THR A 166 -12.54 22.85 -14.95
CA THR A 166 -13.48 23.97 -14.82
C THR A 166 -13.02 25.01 -13.80
N ASP A 167 -11.93 24.76 -13.08
CA ASP A 167 -11.42 25.68 -12.06
C ASP A 167 -10.66 26.86 -12.68
N VAL A 168 -10.72 28.03 -12.02
CA VAL A 168 -10.03 29.25 -12.48
C VAL A 168 -8.51 29.08 -12.46
N ASP A 169 -7.99 28.24 -11.57
CA ASP A 169 -6.56 27.98 -11.42
C ASP A 169 -6.07 26.77 -12.26
N TYR A 170 -6.86 26.33 -13.24
CA TYR A 170 -6.61 25.11 -14.03
C TYR A 170 -5.17 25.00 -14.56
N GLU A 171 -4.64 26.09 -15.14
CA GLU A 171 -3.31 26.15 -15.74
C GLU A 171 -2.18 25.87 -14.74
N LEU A 172 -2.42 26.08 -13.44
CA LEU A 172 -1.46 25.76 -12.38
C LEU A 172 -1.77 24.40 -11.75
N LEU A 173 -3.05 24.08 -11.54
CA LEU A 173 -3.48 22.83 -10.93
C LEU A 173 -3.08 21.61 -11.75
N PHE A 174 -3.44 21.59 -13.03
CA PHE A 174 -3.25 20.41 -13.89
C PHE A 174 -1.79 19.96 -14.01
N PRO A 175 -0.81 20.81 -14.38
CA PRO A 175 0.58 20.37 -14.46
C PRO A 175 1.15 19.94 -13.11
N THR A 176 0.73 20.57 -12.01
CA THR A 176 1.18 20.22 -10.66
C THR A 176 0.70 18.82 -10.26
N ILE A 177 -0.58 18.52 -10.50
CA ILE A 177 -1.17 17.21 -10.24
C ILE A 177 -0.52 16.14 -11.13
N VAL A 178 -0.41 16.38 -12.44
CA VAL A 178 0.24 15.43 -13.35
C VAL A 178 1.69 15.17 -12.93
N SER A 179 2.44 16.21 -12.58
CA SER A 179 3.84 16.10 -12.12
C SER A 179 3.95 15.24 -10.86
N TYR A 180 3.05 15.41 -9.89
CA TYR A 180 3.03 14.60 -8.68
C TYR A 180 2.84 13.11 -8.99
N HIS A 181 2.05 12.79 -10.01
CA HIS A 181 1.76 11.42 -10.41
C HIS A 181 2.74 10.81 -11.41
N LEU A 182 3.69 11.56 -11.97
CA LEU A 182 4.71 11.04 -12.92
C LEU A 182 5.51 9.85 -12.36
N GLY A 183 5.74 9.80 -11.04
CA GLY A 183 6.41 8.66 -10.40
C GLY A 183 5.59 7.36 -10.39
N ASN A 184 4.28 7.47 -10.60
CA ASN A 184 3.36 6.33 -10.67
C ASN A 184 3.00 5.94 -12.12
N LEU A 185 3.47 6.70 -13.10
CA LEU A 185 3.23 6.45 -14.52
C LEU A 185 4.41 5.71 -15.15
N PRO A 186 4.18 4.89 -16.19
CA PRO A 186 5.26 4.25 -16.92
C PRO A 186 6.27 5.27 -17.44
N GLN A 187 7.53 5.11 -17.07
CA GLN A 187 8.64 5.88 -17.62
C GLN A 187 9.36 4.98 -18.63
N TYR A 188 9.31 5.36 -19.91
CA TYR A 188 10.08 4.65 -20.91
C TYR A 188 11.54 5.09 -20.82
N THR A 189 12.39 4.21 -20.30
CA THR A 189 13.84 4.32 -20.41
C THR A 189 14.28 3.36 -21.51
N PRO A 190 14.64 3.84 -22.72
CA PRO A 190 15.18 2.96 -23.74
C PRO A 190 16.46 2.29 -23.22
N ASP A 191 16.60 0.98 -23.45
CA ASP A 191 17.83 0.26 -23.14
C ASP A 191 18.97 0.90 -23.96
N VAL A 192 20.02 1.36 -23.26
CA VAL A 192 21.28 1.86 -23.85
C VAL A 192 22.26 0.71 -24.01
#